data_AF-A0A167WV14-F1
#
_entry.id   AF-A0A167WV14-F1
#
_cell.length_a   1.000
_cell.length_b   1.000
_cell.length_c   1.000
_cell.angle_alpha   90.00
_cell.angle_beta   90.00
_cell.angle_gamma   90.00
#
_symmetry.space_group_name_H-M   'P 1'
#
loop_
_entity.id
_entity.type
_entity.pdbx_description
1 polymer ?
#
loop_
_entity_poly.entity_id
_entity_poly.type
_entity_poly.pdbx_seq_one_letter_code
_entity_poly.pdbx_strand_id
1 'polypeptide(L)'
;MVPAEIITEANEGMSFDDLDFDEDNSSVRSLTNKSTRGVEALRDEEQKQQRSHCIIAGGGPLDIELAAEAHIKREVRWHYLFEWNSNNIHSFVAKTCPEVKNDRYRWHIYEKFLRGYTREFKHETLKRMKKYVQAAIDNCETSPSIKDIDRARAIHDYFCTHFSTFDFQEVFYWTKPIIDLERSSELGKWYAKNIFANIATQCKIYLDKLERPEDGKENAAGFWKEVLTYWSLMGSKPEFEGVTKTDFKERTVRASKKQAKKTPEQIKAELEKYHTQMFTSARPKKAGE
;
A
#
# COMPACT_ATOMS: atom_id res chain seq x y z
N MET A 1 15.55 2.85 -64.49
CA MET A 1 16.42 3.64 -63.59
C MET A 1 15.68 4.91 -63.22
N VAL A 2 15.16 4.95 -62.00
CA VAL A 2 14.50 6.10 -61.35
C VAL A 2 15.01 6.08 -59.90
N PRO A 3 15.39 7.21 -59.28
CA PRO A 3 16.02 7.20 -57.97
C PRO A 3 14.99 7.00 -56.85
N ALA A 4 15.36 6.19 -55.85
CA ALA A 4 14.60 6.00 -54.63
C ALA A 4 14.95 7.13 -53.65
N GLU A 5 13.95 7.93 -53.31
CA GLU A 5 14.02 8.96 -52.27
C GLU A 5 14.00 8.31 -50.88
N ILE A 6 14.97 8.71 -50.05
CA ILE A 6 15.12 8.31 -48.66
C ILE A 6 14.32 9.32 -47.82
N ILE A 7 13.25 8.85 -47.18
CA ILE A 7 12.52 9.62 -46.16
C ILE A 7 13.07 9.20 -44.79
N THR A 8 13.84 10.10 -44.17
CA THR A 8 14.20 10.05 -42.76
C THR A 8 13.19 10.88 -41.98
N GLU A 9 12.29 10.23 -41.25
CA GLU A 9 11.47 10.91 -40.24
C GLU A 9 12.10 10.73 -38.86
N ALA A 10 12.42 11.87 -38.24
CA ALA A 10 12.86 11.98 -36.87
C ALA A 10 11.67 11.72 -35.94
N ASN A 11 11.75 10.66 -35.13
CA ASN A 11 10.78 10.36 -34.11
C ASN A 11 11.27 10.99 -32.79
N GLU A 12 10.85 12.23 -32.53
CA GLU A 12 11.09 12.91 -31.26
C GLU A 12 10.27 12.24 -30.14
N GLY A 13 10.97 11.80 -29.10
CA GLY A 13 10.38 11.08 -27.97
C GLY A 13 9.44 11.96 -27.15
N MET A 14 8.17 11.56 -27.09
CA MET A 14 7.25 12.02 -26.05
C MET A 14 7.52 11.25 -24.76
N SER A 15 7.95 11.96 -23.71
CA SER A 15 8.04 11.45 -22.35
C SER A 15 6.63 11.24 -21.75
N PHE A 16 6.39 10.05 -21.22
CA PHE A 16 5.09 9.57 -20.75
C PHE A 16 4.72 10.01 -19.31
N ASP A 17 5.30 11.10 -18.81
CA ASP A 17 5.16 11.50 -17.40
C ASP A 17 4.00 12.47 -17.10
N ASP A 18 3.24 12.94 -18.11
CA ASP A 18 2.18 13.95 -17.92
C ASP A 18 0.80 13.48 -18.42
N LEU A 19 0.14 12.57 -17.70
CA LEU A 19 -1.29 12.29 -17.88
C LEU A 19 -2.06 12.60 -16.59
N ASP A 20 -2.26 13.89 -16.34
CA ASP A 20 -3.24 14.41 -15.39
C ASP A 20 -4.65 14.31 -16.00
N PHE A 21 -5.52 13.57 -15.32
CA PHE A 21 -6.90 13.34 -15.71
C PHE A 21 -7.83 14.10 -14.75
N ASP A 22 -8.15 15.35 -15.12
CA ASP A 22 -9.16 16.18 -14.46
C ASP A 22 -10.49 16.11 -15.23
N GLU A 23 -11.54 15.65 -14.56
CA GLU A 23 -12.92 15.90 -15.00
C GLU A 23 -13.80 16.33 -13.81
N ASP A 24 -14.13 17.62 -13.85
CA ASP A 24 -15.22 18.27 -13.15
C ASP A 24 -16.58 17.87 -13.78
N ASN A 25 -17.64 17.75 -12.96
CA ASN A 25 -18.74 18.73 -12.92
C ASN A 25 -20.10 18.16 -12.44
N SER A 26 -20.69 18.91 -11.49
CA SER A 26 -22.09 19.16 -11.08
C SER A 26 -23.22 18.14 -11.29
N SER A 27 -24.07 17.98 -10.26
CA SER A 27 -25.39 18.66 -10.18
C SER A 27 -26.31 18.10 -9.07
N VAL A 28 -27.22 18.96 -8.62
CA VAL A 28 -28.01 18.99 -7.37
C VAL A 28 -29.38 18.30 -7.52
N ARG A 29 -29.91 17.64 -6.46
CA ARG A 29 -31.32 17.74 -5.96
C ARG A 29 -31.67 16.73 -4.85
N SER A 30 -32.82 16.98 -4.23
CA SER A 30 -33.21 16.89 -2.81
C SER A 30 -34.18 15.76 -2.42
N LEU A 31 -34.07 15.33 -1.14
CA LEU A 31 -35.12 14.94 -0.15
C LEU A 31 -36.16 13.83 -0.47
N THR A 32 -36.27 12.80 0.39
CA THR A 32 -37.32 12.63 1.43
C THR A 32 -37.34 11.22 2.07
N ASN A 33 -37.90 11.15 3.29
CA ASN A 33 -37.81 10.13 4.35
C ASN A 33 -38.76 8.91 4.24
N LYS A 34 -38.41 7.81 4.94
CA LYS A 34 -39.22 7.00 5.93
C LYS A 34 -38.65 5.56 6.02
N SER A 35 -38.12 5.08 7.16
CA SER A 35 -38.76 4.57 8.40
C SER A 35 -39.35 3.15 8.30
N THR A 36 -38.72 2.17 8.98
CA THR A 36 -39.28 1.14 9.92
C THR A 36 -38.20 0.09 10.25
N ARG A 37 -37.64 0.05 11.48
CA ARG A 37 -38.02 -0.78 12.66
C ARG A 37 -38.18 -2.28 12.38
N GLY A 38 -37.20 -3.07 12.87
CA GLY A 38 -37.39 -4.52 13.12
C GLY A 38 -36.13 -5.39 13.06
N VAL A 39 -35.05 -5.13 13.82
CA VAL A 39 -33.93 -6.09 14.01
C VAL A 39 -33.28 -5.86 15.38
N GLU A 40 -33.69 -6.60 16.41
CA GLU A 40 -33.16 -6.45 17.79
C GLU A 40 -32.26 -7.60 18.26
N ALA A 41 -32.12 -8.71 17.51
CA ALA A 41 -31.34 -9.87 17.98
C ALA A 41 -29.93 -10.02 17.36
N LEU A 42 -29.63 -9.35 16.23
CA LEU A 42 -28.27 -9.31 15.65
C LEU A 42 -27.41 -8.14 16.18
N ARG A 43 -28.01 -7.27 17.00
CA ARG A 43 -27.38 -6.03 17.48
C ARG A 43 -26.31 -6.25 18.55
N ASP A 44 -26.35 -7.35 19.30
CA ASP A 44 -25.47 -7.51 20.47
C ASP A 44 -24.03 -7.93 20.11
N GLU A 45 -23.80 -8.64 19.01
CA GLU A 45 -22.44 -8.89 18.51
C GLU A 45 -21.87 -7.69 17.73
N GLU A 46 -22.70 -7.01 16.93
CA GLU A 46 -22.32 -5.75 16.27
C GLU A 46 -22.01 -4.66 17.30
N GLN A 47 -22.76 -4.57 18.41
CA GLN A 47 -22.48 -3.64 19.51
C GLN A 47 -21.20 -3.98 20.25
N LYS A 48 -20.80 -5.26 20.33
CA LYS A 48 -19.53 -5.65 20.97
C LYS A 48 -18.33 -5.26 20.10
N GLN A 49 -18.44 -5.35 18.77
CA GLN A 49 -17.43 -4.81 17.85
C GLN A 49 -17.43 -3.27 17.86
N GLN A 50 -18.60 -2.61 17.86
CA GLN A 50 -18.72 -1.15 17.95
C GLN A 50 -18.17 -0.57 19.27
N ARG A 51 -18.33 -1.28 20.40
CA ARG A 51 -17.78 -0.84 21.70
C ARG A 51 -16.26 -0.93 21.78
N SER A 52 -15.61 -1.75 20.96
CA SER A 52 -14.15 -1.74 20.87
C SER A 52 -13.59 -0.48 20.19
N HIS A 53 -14.43 0.22 19.41
CA HIS A 53 -14.05 1.42 18.66
C HIS A 53 -14.28 2.75 19.39
N CYS A 54 -14.91 2.75 20.57
CA CYS A 54 -15.40 3.99 21.18
C CYS A 54 -15.20 4.08 22.70
N ILE A 55 -13.97 3.83 23.19
CA ILE A 55 -13.57 4.25 24.54
C ILE A 55 -12.41 5.25 24.44
N ILE A 56 -12.70 6.41 23.84
CA ILE A 56 -11.99 7.65 24.13
C ILE A 56 -13.05 8.60 24.71
N ALA A 57 -13.49 8.32 25.94
CA ALA A 57 -14.33 9.21 26.71
C ALA A 57 -13.51 10.46 27.05
N GLY A 58 -13.60 11.49 26.19
CA GLY A 58 -12.90 12.77 26.38
C GLY A 58 -12.40 13.46 25.11
N GLY A 59 -12.51 12.83 23.93
CA GLY A 59 -12.14 13.47 22.65
C GLY A 59 -13.24 14.38 22.11
N GLY A 60 -12.89 15.53 21.55
CA GLY A 60 -13.84 16.39 20.85
C GLY A 60 -14.37 15.74 19.56
N PRO A 61 -15.36 16.33 18.86
CA PRO A 61 -15.86 15.81 17.59
C PRO A 61 -14.77 15.50 16.57
N LEU A 62 -13.70 16.31 16.54
CA LEU A 62 -12.54 16.12 15.68
C LEU A 62 -11.75 14.83 16.00
N ASP A 63 -11.60 14.48 17.28
CA ASP A 63 -10.88 13.26 17.69
C ASP A 63 -11.65 12.00 17.27
N ILE A 64 -12.98 12.06 17.30
CA ILE A 64 -13.87 10.98 16.86
C ILE A 64 -13.72 10.77 15.34
N GLU A 65 -13.69 11.85 14.56
CA GLU A 65 -13.50 11.77 13.11
C GLU A 65 -12.13 11.22 12.73
N LEU A 66 -11.06 11.66 13.40
CA LEU A 66 -9.71 11.14 13.19
C LEU A 66 -9.61 9.65 13.56
N ALA A 67 -10.28 9.22 14.63
CA ALA A 67 -10.33 7.81 15.01
C ALA A 67 -11.10 6.97 13.98
N ALA A 68 -12.22 7.46 13.46
CA ALA A 68 -13.00 6.81 12.40
C ALA A 68 -12.18 6.71 11.10
N GLU A 69 -11.49 7.78 10.71
CA GLU A 69 -10.60 7.80 9.54
C GLU A 69 -9.44 6.80 9.69
N ALA A 70 -8.81 6.75 10.87
CA ALA A 70 -7.76 5.78 11.15
C ALA A 70 -8.27 4.33 11.08
N HIS A 71 -9.48 4.08 11.59
CA HIS A 71 -10.12 2.77 11.51
C HIS A 71 -10.45 2.37 10.07
N ILE A 72 -11.10 3.23 9.29
CA ILE A 72 -11.49 2.91 7.92
C ILE A 72 -10.26 2.72 7.01
N LYS A 73 -9.20 3.53 7.20
CA LYS A 73 -7.90 3.31 6.54
C LYS A 73 -7.25 1.98 6.91
N ARG A 74 -7.50 1.48 8.12
CA ARG A 74 -6.99 0.18 8.56
C ARG A 74 -7.76 -0.95 7.90
N GLU A 75 -9.09 -0.89 7.93
CA GLU A 75 -9.94 -1.92 7.35
C GLU A 75 -9.87 -1.95 5.82
N VAL A 76 -9.68 -0.81 5.14
CA VAL A 76 -9.56 -0.79 3.67
C VAL A 76 -8.30 -1.51 3.21
N ARG A 77 -7.22 -1.51 4.00
CA ARG A 77 -6.00 -2.27 3.68
C ARG A 77 -6.26 -3.78 3.76
N TRP A 78 -7.02 -4.23 4.77
CA TRP A 78 -7.45 -5.62 4.85
C TRP A 78 -8.34 -6.02 3.67
N HIS A 79 -9.34 -5.19 3.36
CA HIS A 79 -10.21 -5.42 2.20
C HIS A 79 -9.40 -5.51 0.91
N TYR A 80 -8.48 -4.57 0.69
CA TYR A 80 -7.67 -4.51 -0.50
C TYR A 80 -6.71 -5.70 -0.66
N LEU A 81 -6.17 -6.23 0.46
CA LEU A 81 -5.30 -7.41 0.45
C LEU A 81 -5.98 -8.64 -0.13
N PHE A 82 -7.29 -8.79 0.06
CA PHE A 82 -8.03 -9.98 -0.41
C PHE A 82 -8.74 -9.75 -1.74
N GLU A 83 -9.24 -8.54 -1.98
CA GLU A 83 -10.03 -8.23 -3.18
C GLU A 83 -9.16 -7.79 -4.36
N TRP A 84 -7.95 -7.27 -4.10
CA TRP A 84 -7.01 -6.75 -5.12
C TRP A 84 -7.56 -5.65 -6.03
N ASN A 85 -8.74 -5.12 -5.70
CA ASN A 85 -9.47 -4.16 -6.48
C ASN A 85 -10.15 -3.13 -5.57
N SER A 86 -10.48 -1.98 -6.15
CA SER A 86 -11.16 -0.86 -5.50
C SER A 86 -12.61 -0.71 -5.97
N ASN A 87 -13.16 -1.70 -6.71
CA ASN A 87 -14.47 -1.57 -7.33
C ASN A 87 -15.59 -1.64 -6.29
N ASN A 88 -15.35 -2.40 -5.21
CA ASN A 88 -16.29 -2.63 -4.12
C ASN A 88 -16.12 -1.65 -2.93
N ILE A 89 -15.42 -0.52 -3.09
CA ILE A 89 -15.24 0.46 -2.00
C ILE A 89 -16.60 0.97 -1.48
N HIS A 90 -17.59 1.08 -2.36
CA HIS A 90 -18.93 1.50 -1.98
C HIS A 90 -19.56 0.57 -0.94
N SER A 91 -19.59 -0.75 -1.20
CA SER A 91 -20.12 -1.73 -0.26
C SER A 91 -19.24 -1.89 0.98
N PHE A 92 -17.93 -1.68 0.85
CA PHE A 92 -17.00 -1.66 1.98
C PHE A 92 -17.28 -0.52 2.97
N VAL A 93 -17.50 0.72 2.50
CA VAL A 93 -17.84 1.87 3.35
C VAL A 93 -19.15 1.62 4.08
N ALA A 94 -20.15 1.09 3.37
CA ALA A 94 -21.46 0.72 3.91
C ALA A 94 -21.37 -0.22 5.13
N LYS A 95 -20.47 -1.20 5.03
CA LYS A 95 -20.27 -2.25 6.02
C LYS A 95 -19.44 -1.77 7.20
N THR A 96 -18.41 -0.96 6.93
CA THR A 96 -17.42 -0.55 7.95
C THR A 96 -17.88 0.65 8.77
N CYS A 97 -18.62 1.58 8.16
CA CYS A 97 -19.12 2.80 8.79
C CYS A 97 -20.64 2.94 8.57
N PRO A 98 -21.47 2.08 9.18
CA PRO A 98 -22.93 2.09 8.96
C PRO A 98 -23.59 3.40 9.36
N GLU A 99 -22.99 4.17 10.28
CA GLU A 99 -23.43 5.51 10.67
C GLU A 99 -23.37 6.52 9.51
N VAL A 100 -22.49 6.30 8.54
CA VAL A 100 -22.36 7.14 7.33
C VAL A 100 -23.40 6.75 6.27
N LYS A 101 -24.08 5.61 6.42
CA LYS A 101 -25.01 5.08 5.40
C LYS A 101 -26.17 6.00 5.03
N ASN A 102 -26.66 6.76 5.99
CA ASN A 102 -27.76 7.70 5.75
C ASN A 102 -27.25 9.11 5.34
N ASP A 103 -25.93 9.34 5.39
CA ASP A 103 -25.30 10.59 5.02
C ASP A 103 -24.57 10.45 3.68
N ARG A 104 -25.31 10.71 2.60
CA ARG A 104 -24.80 10.59 1.22
C ARG A 104 -23.57 11.45 0.97
N TYR A 105 -23.47 12.62 1.62
CA TYR A 105 -22.34 13.53 1.43
C TYR A 105 -21.08 12.97 2.07
N ARG A 106 -21.14 12.61 3.37
CA ARG A 106 -20.01 11.98 4.06
C ARG A 106 -19.59 10.69 3.38
N TRP A 107 -20.55 9.89 2.92
CA TRP A 107 -20.26 8.66 2.17
C TRP A 107 -19.44 8.93 0.93
N HIS A 108 -19.85 9.89 0.09
CA HIS A 108 -19.14 10.21 -1.15
C HIS A 108 -17.72 10.71 -0.87
N ILE A 109 -17.54 11.49 0.20
CA ILE A 109 -16.21 11.91 0.66
C ILE A 109 -15.35 10.69 1.01
N TYR A 110 -15.85 9.77 1.83
CA TYR A 110 -15.10 8.56 2.18
C TYR A 110 -14.79 7.70 0.95
N GLU A 111 -15.74 7.54 0.03
CA GLU A 111 -15.50 6.77 -1.19
C GLU A 111 -14.40 7.39 -2.06
N LYS A 112 -14.47 8.71 -2.34
CA LYS A 112 -13.44 9.43 -3.09
C LYS A 112 -12.09 9.34 -2.39
N PHE A 113 -12.08 9.54 -1.08
CA PHE A 113 -10.91 9.45 -0.22
C PHE A 113 -10.25 8.06 -0.31
N LEU A 114 -11.02 6.99 -0.11
CA LEU A 114 -10.51 5.62 -0.13
C LEU A 114 -10.08 5.15 -1.52
N ARG A 115 -10.75 5.59 -2.59
CA ARG A 115 -10.32 5.34 -3.97
C ARG A 115 -8.96 5.97 -4.24
N GLY A 116 -8.76 7.23 -3.86
CA GLY A 116 -7.45 7.88 -3.93
C GLY A 116 -6.40 7.13 -3.11
N TYR A 117 -6.76 6.77 -1.87
CA TYR A 117 -5.87 6.09 -0.93
C TYR A 117 -5.41 4.71 -1.43
N THR A 118 -6.30 3.93 -2.02
CA THR A 118 -6.00 2.58 -2.54
C THR A 118 -5.35 2.59 -3.92
N ARG A 119 -5.55 3.64 -4.73
CA ARG A 119 -4.87 3.81 -6.03
C ARG A 119 -3.36 3.82 -5.88
N GLU A 120 -2.86 4.48 -4.84
CA GLU A 120 -1.43 4.54 -4.52
C GLU A 120 -0.85 3.18 -4.14
N PHE A 121 -1.65 2.24 -3.62
CA PHE A 121 -1.17 0.92 -3.22
C PHE A 121 -0.69 0.12 -4.44
N LYS A 122 -1.53 0.03 -5.47
CA LYS A 122 -1.18 -0.69 -6.72
C LYS A 122 0.04 -0.07 -7.39
N HIS A 123 0.00 1.25 -7.62
CA HIS A 123 1.03 1.95 -8.35
C HIS A 123 2.40 1.83 -7.65
N GLU A 124 2.45 2.17 -6.36
CA GLU A 124 3.70 2.18 -5.61
C GLU A 124 4.21 0.74 -5.35
N THR A 125 3.33 -0.24 -5.11
CA THR A 125 3.75 -1.65 -4.98
C THR A 125 4.36 -2.19 -6.28
N LEU A 126 3.75 -1.93 -7.44
CA LEU A 126 4.30 -2.38 -8.73
C LEU A 126 5.63 -1.69 -9.07
N LYS A 127 5.75 -0.40 -8.76
CA LYS A 127 7.01 0.36 -8.89
C LYS A 127 8.12 -0.24 -8.02
N ARG A 128 7.83 -0.52 -6.74
CA ARG A 128 8.77 -1.15 -5.82
C ARG A 128 9.12 -2.58 -6.22
N MET A 129 8.15 -3.35 -6.70
CA MET A 129 8.37 -4.70 -7.19
C MET A 129 9.29 -4.71 -8.41
N LYS A 130 9.07 -3.81 -9.39
CA LYS A 130 9.96 -3.68 -10.55
C LYS A 130 11.39 -3.38 -10.11
N LYS A 131 11.57 -2.46 -9.16
CA LYS A 131 12.89 -2.13 -8.59
C LYS A 131 13.52 -3.33 -7.86
N TYR A 132 12.74 -4.06 -7.08
CA TYR A 132 13.18 -5.28 -6.39
C TYR A 132 13.68 -6.33 -7.38
N VAL A 133 12.91 -6.60 -8.43
CA VAL A 133 13.28 -7.57 -9.47
C VAL A 133 14.53 -7.14 -10.23
N GLN A 134 14.65 -5.85 -10.58
CA GLN A 134 15.87 -5.34 -11.22
C GLN A 134 17.09 -5.54 -10.33
N ALA A 135 16.98 -5.21 -9.04
CA ALA A 135 18.05 -5.43 -8.08
C ALA A 135 18.38 -6.93 -7.93
N ALA A 136 17.39 -7.82 -7.98
CA ALA A 136 17.62 -9.25 -7.97
C ALA A 136 18.37 -9.73 -9.22
N ILE A 137 18.07 -9.18 -10.40
CA ILE A 137 18.81 -9.47 -11.65
C ILE A 137 20.25 -8.96 -11.56
N ASP A 138 20.44 -7.72 -11.12
CA ASP A 138 21.74 -7.04 -11.10
C ASP A 138 22.71 -7.67 -10.07
N ASN A 139 22.20 -8.15 -8.93
CA ASN A 139 23.00 -8.68 -7.83
C ASN A 139 23.13 -10.22 -7.84
N CYS A 140 22.59 -10.92 -8.83
CA CYS A 140 22.62 -12.38 -8.86
C CYS A 140 23.99 -12.90 -9.30
N GLU A 141 24.88 -13.13 -8.33
CA GLU A 141 26.18 -13.78 -8.52
C GLU A 141 26.10 -15.32 -8.49
N THR A 142 24.96 -15.88 -8.07
CA THR A 142 24.74 -17.32 -7.91
C THR A 142 24.25 -18.01 -9.19
N SER A 143 24.63 -19.28 -9.37
CA SER A 143 24.15 -20.13 -10.47
C SER A 143 22.99 -21.04 -10.00
N PRO A 144 21.86 -21.11 -10.72
CA PRO A 144 21.52 -20.36 -11.94
C PRO A 144 21.16 -18.90 -11.64
N SER A 145 21.64 -17.99 -12.50
CA SER A 145 21.30 -16.57 -12.39
C SER A 145 19.83 -16.36 -12.78
N ILE A 146 19.09 -15.54 -12.02
CA ILE A 146 17.70 -15.20 -12.37
C ILE A 146 17.57 -14.57 -13.76
N LYS A 147 18.65 -13.95 -14.26
CA LYS A 147 18.73 -13.38 -15.60
C LYS A 147 18.46 -14.43 -16.69
N ASP A 148 19.01 -15.62 -16.53
CA ASP A 148 18.99 -16.68 -17.53
C ASP A 148 17.72 -17.55 -17.48
N ILE A 149 16.86 -17.35 -16.47
CA ILE A 149 15.65 -18.15 -16.28
C ILE A 149 14.51 -17.55 -17.12
N ASP A 150 14.06 -18.26 -18.14
CA ASP A 150 12.97 -17.83 -19.04
C ASP A 150 11.59 -18.39 -18.66
N ARG A 151 11.55 -19.59 -18.07
CA ARG A 151 10.30 -20.28 -17.72
C ARG A 151 9.63 -19.62 -16.51
N ALA A 152 8.39 -19.15 -16.71
CA ALA A 152 7.58 -18.51 -15.66
C ALA A 152 7.53 -19.30 -14.34
N ARG A 153 7.41 -20.63 -14.40
CA ARG A 153 7.43 -21.49 -13.21
C ARG A 153 8.75 -21.44 -12.46
N ALA A 154 9.87 -21.49 -13.17
CA ALA A 154 11.20 -21.44 -12.56
C ALA A 154 11.50 -20.04 -11.97
N ILE A 155 11.03 -18.97 -12.62
CA ILE A 155 11.11 -17.60 -12.10
C ILE A 155 10.30 -17.49 -10.78
N HIS A 156 9.09 -18.05 -10.76
CA HIS A 156 8.27 -18.08 -9.56
C HIS A 156 8.95 -18.85 -8.42
N ASP A 157 9.47 -20.04 -8.68
CA ASP A 157 10.14 -20.87 -7.68
C ASP A 157 11.40 -20.18 -7.13
N TYR A 158 12.14 -19.44 -7.98
CA TYR A 158 13.25 -18.59 -7.56
C TYR A 158 12.80 -17.54 -6.52
N PHE A 159 11.75 -16.77 -6.82
CA PHE A 159 11.26 -15.74 -5.89
C PHE A 159 10.61 -16.31 -4.63
N CYS A 160 10.01 -17.50 -4.70
CA CYS A 160 9.53 -18.22 -3.52
C CYS A 160 10.67 -18.64 -2.57
N THR A 161 11.81 -19.04 -3.14
CA THR A 161 12.98 -19.50 -2.39
C THR A 161 13.73 -18.34 -1.75
N HIS A 162 13.79 -17.18 -2.43
CA HIS A 162 14.45 -15.97 -1.95
C HIS A 162 13.50 -15.02 -1.21
N PHE A 163 12.27 -15.46 -0.91
CA PHE A 163 11.29 -14.64 -0.21
C PHE A 163 11.72 -14.35 1.23
N SER A 164 11.67 -13.08 1.63
CA SER A 164 11.76 -12.67 3.03
C SER A 164 10.57 -11.80 3.45
N THR A 165 10.24 -11.83 4.74
CA THR A 165 9.20 -10.96 5.31
C THR A 165 9.55 -9.48 5.16
N PHE A 166 10.84 -9.14 5.21
CA PHE A 166 11.32 -7.78 5.03
C PHE A 166 11.03 -7.28 3.62
N ASP A 167 11.41 -8.05 2.59
CA ASP A 167 11.18 -7.69 1.18
C ASP A 167 9.69 -7.58 0.88
N PHE A 168 8.88 -8.48 1.44
CA PHE A 168 7.43 -8.39 1.36
C PHE A 168 6.92 -7.06 1.91
N GLN A 169 7.35 -6.67 3.12
CA GLN A 169 6.90 -5.42 3.74
C GLN A 169 7.46 -4.17 3.06
N GLU A 170 8.61 -4.26 2.39
CA GLU A 170 9.15 -3.14 1.62
C GLU A 170 8.36 -2.94 0.31
N VAL A 171 8.02 -4.02 -0.40
CA VAL A 171 7.23 -3.96 -1.65
C VAL A 171 5.74 -3.70 -1.38
N PHE A 172 5.14 -4.43 -0.45
CA PHE A 172 3.76 -4.27 0.02
C PHE A 172 3.71 -3.34 1.24
N TYR A 173 4.33 -2.17 1.14
CA TYR A 173 4.51 -1.19 2.23
C TYR A 173 3.23 -0.87 3.01
N TRP A 174 2.08 -0.84 2.34
CA TRP A 174 0.79 -0.54 2.94
C TRP A 174 0.27 -1.65 3.86
N THR A 175 0.83 -2.88 3.79
CA THR A 175 0.50 -3.99 4.70
C THR A 175 1.27 -3.90 6.03
N LYS A 176 2.44 -3.28 6.04
CA LYS A 176 3.32 -3.11 7.21
C LYS A 176 2.60 -2.63 8.48
N PRO A 177 1.67 -1.64 8.44
CA PRO A 177 0.94 -1.20 9.64
C PRO A 177 -0.15 -2.16 10.14
N ILE A 178 -0.57 -3.15 9.32
CA ILE A 178 -1.69 -4.04 9.65
C ILE A 178 -1.27 -5.49 9.90
N ILE A 179 -0.17 -5.95 9.31
CA ILE A 179 0.27 -7.36 9.37
C ILE A 179 1.60 -7.50 10.10
N ASP A 180 1.68 -8.52 10.94
CA ASP A 180 2.89 -9.07 11.52
C ASP A 180 3.15 -10.44 10.89
N LEU A 181 3.74 -10.44 9.69
CA LEU A 181 3.79 -11.63 8.82
C LEU A 181 4.60 -12.79 9.42
N GLU A 182 5.64 -12.49 10.21
CA GLU A 182 6.45 -13.53 10.88
C GLU A 182 5.61 -14.35 11.87
N ARG A 183 4.60 -13.71 12.47
CA ARG A 183 3.72 -14.31 13.47
C ARG A 183 2.37 -14.78 12.91
N SER A 184 2.13 -14.59 11.62
CA SER A 184 0.96 -15.12 10.92
C SER A 184 0.96 -16.65 10.89
N SER A 185 -0.17 -17.25 10.56
CA SER A 185 -0.25 -18.69 10.33
C SER A 185 0.60 -19.11 9.12
N GLU A 186 0.91 -20.40 9.01
CA GLU A 186 1.61 -20.92 7.83
C GLU A 186 0.82 -20.68 6.54
N LEU A 187 -0.51 -20.72 6.60
CA LEU A 187 -1.38 -20.38 5.47
C LEU A 187 -1.24 -18.90 5.07
N GLY A 188 -1.24 -17.98 6.04
CA GLY A 188 -1.04 -16.56 5.78
C GLY A 188 0.34 -16.24 5.21
N LYS A 189 1.40 -16.90 5.72
CA LYS A 189 2.76 -16.79 5.18
C LYS A 189 2.87 -17.34 3.76
N TRP A 190 2.25 -18.49 3.50
CA TRP A 190 2.17 -19.10 2.17
C TRP A 190 1.48 -18.17 1.18
N TYR A 191 0.33 -17.57 1.56
CA TYR A 191 -0.40 -16.62 0.72
C TYR A 191 0.47 -15.41 0.35
N ALA A 192 1.09 -14.76 1.34
CA ALA A 192 1.96 -13.61 1.12
C ALA A 192 3.14 -13.94 0.20
N LYS A 193 3.78 -15.10 0.40
CA LYS A 193 4.89 -15.59 -0.43
C LYS A 193 4.47 -15.81 -1.88
N ASN A 194 3.35 -16.51 -2.12
CA ASN A 194 2.89 -16.80 -3.48
C ASN A 194 2.48 -15.52 -4.21
N ILE A 195 1.84 -14.59 -3.53
CA ILE A 195 1.48 -13.30 -4.12
C ILE A 195 2.73 -12.53 -4.54
N PHE A 196 3.69 -12.43 -3.64
CA PHE A 196 4.96 -11.77 -3.91
C PHE A 196 5.65 -12.38 -5.13
N ALA A 197 5.85 -13.71 -5.13
CA ALA A 197 6.53 -14.42 -6.19
C ALA A 197 5.81 -14.31 -7.54
N ASN A 198 4.48 -14.37 -7.56
CA ASN A 198 3.70 -14.23 -8.77
C ASN A 198 3.84 -12.84 -9.41
N ILE A 199 3.78 -11.77 -8.62
CA ILE A 199 3.93 -10.41 -9.16
C ILE A 199 5.38 -10.15 -9.57
N ALA A 200 6.36 -10.60 -8.77
CA ALA A 200 7.77 -10.54 -9.13
C ALA A 200 8.04 -11.25 -10.47
N THR A 201 7.43 -12.41 -10.69
CA THR A 201 7.51 -13.16 -11.95
C THR A 201 7.01 -12.35 -13.13
N GLN A 202 5.85 -11.71 -13.02
CA GLN A 202 5.31 -10.86 -14.09
C GLN A 202 6.19 -9.64 -14.35
N CYS A 203 6.73 -9.02 -13.30
CA CYS A 203 7.69 -7.91 -13.44
C CYS A 203 8.99 -8.37 -14.12
N LYS A 204 9.49 -9.58 -13.83
CA LYS A 204 10.69 -10.14 -14.49
C LYS A 204 10.43 -10.38 -15.97
N ILE A 205 9.32 -11.04 -16.31
CA ILE A 205 8.91 -11.28 -17.70
C ILE A 205 8.77 -9.94 -18.46
N TYR A 206 8.20 -8.92 -17.81
CA TYR A 206 8.13 -7.57 -18.37
C TYR A 206 9.52 -7.00 -18.68
N LEU A 207 10.46 -7.06 -17.74
CA LEU A 207 11.82 -6.56 -17.92
C LEU A 207 12.56 -7.32 -19.03
N ASP A 208 12.47 -8.65 -19.07
CA ASP A 208 13.06 -9.46 -20.15
C ASP A 208 12.53 -9.08 -21.53
N LYS A 209 11.23 -8.80 -21.64
CA LYS A 209 10.60 -8.38 -22.90
C LYS A 209 11.09 -7.00 -23.33
N LEU A 210 11.34 -6.08 -22.39
CA LEU A 210 11.88 -4.75 -22.70
C LEU A 210 13.32 -4.79 -23.24
N GLU A 211 14.12 -5.76 -22.80
CA GLU A 211 15.52 -5.91 -23.24
C GLU A 211 15.64 -6.49 -24.67
N ARG A 212 14.54 -6.99 -25.25
CA ARG A 212 14.56 -7.57 -26.60
C ARG A 212 14.71 -6.47 -27.67
N PRO A 213 15.68 -6.60 -28.59
CA PRO A 213 16.02 -5.54 -29.54
C PRO A 213 14.95 -5.27 -30.60
N GLU A 214 14.11 -6.24 -30.96
CA GLU A 214 13.21 -6.10 -32.11
C GLU A 214 11.86 -5.45 -31.78
N ASP A 215 11.34 -5.62 -30.56
CA ASP A 215 9.97 -5.20 -30.20
C ASP A 215 9.81 -4.58 -28.79
N GLY A 216 10.88 -4.59 -27.98
CA GLY A 216 10.77 -4.40 -26.53
C GLY A 216 10.24 -3.03 -26.12
N LYS A 217 10.81 -1.97 -26.69
CA LYS A 217 10.50 -0.58 -26.31
C LYS A 217 9.17 -0.10 -26.87
N GLU A 218 8.87 -0.43 -28.13
CA GLU A 218 7.62 -0.01 -28.78
C GLU A 218 6.39 -0.65 -28.14
N ASN A 219 6.52 -1.87 -27.60
CA ASN A 219 5.44 -2.60 -26.93
C ASN A 219 5.44 -2.50 -25.40
N ALA A 220 6.25 -1.62 -24.80
CA ALA A 220 6.38 -1.49 -23.34
C ALA A 220 5.03 -1.28 -22.63
N ALA A 221 4.16 -0.45 -23.21
CA ALA A 221 2.83 -0.19 -22.67
C ALA A 221 1.93 -1.44 -22.70
N GLY A 222 2.03 -2.25 -23.77
CA GLY A 222 1.29 -3.51 -23.91
C GLY A 222 1.71 -4.54 -22.86
N PHE A 223 3.01 -4.72 -22.66
CA PHE A 223 3.54 -5.63 -21.64
C PHE A 223 3.19 -5.17 -20.22
N TRP A 224 3.21 -3.86 -19.96
CA TRP A 224 2.79 -3.34 -18.65
C TRP A 224 1.29 -3.56 -18.41
N LYS A 225 0.45 -3.46 -19.45
CA LYS A 225 -0.97 -3.78 -19.36
C LYS A 225 -1.21 -5.24 -18.98
N GLU A 226 -0.37 -6.18 -19.40
CA GLU A 226 -0.41 -7.58 -18.95
C GLU A 226 -0.17 -7.68 -17.43
N VAL A 227 0.84 -6.99 -16.91
CA VAL A 227 1.13 -6.92 -15.45
C VAL A 227 -0.07 -6.34 -14.69
N LEU A 228 -0.67 -5.26 -15.20
CA LEU A 228 -1.83 -4.62 -14.58
C LEU A 228 -3.07 -5.52 -14.60
N THR A 229 -3.26 -6.30 -15.66
CA THR A 229 -4.35 -7.27 -15.81
C THR A 229 -4.15 -8.41 -14.82
N TYR A 230 -2.93 -8.94 -14.74
CA TYR A 230 -2.57 -10.00 -13.80
C TYR A 230 -2.84 -9.59 -12.35
N TRP A 231 -2.46 -8.36 -11.96
CA TRP A 231 -2.76 -7.80 -10.64
C TRP A 231 -4.26 -7.88 -10.32
N SER A 232 -5.11 -7.48 -11.25
CA SER A 232 -6.56 -7.45 -11.04
C SER A 232 -7.17 -8.85 -10.91
N LEU A 233 -6.52 -9.88 -11.47
CA LEU A 233 -6.98 -11.28 -11.40
C LEU A 233 -6.50 -12.01 -10.13
N MET A 234 -5.57 -11.43 -9.36
CA MET A 234 -5.00 -12.08 -8.17
C MET A 234 -6.05 -12.43 -7.11
N GLY A 235 -7.01 -11.53 -6.85
CA GLY A 235 -8.06 -11.77 -5.85
C GLY A 235 -9.08 -12.84 -6.25
N SER A 236 -9.18 -13.18 -7.54
CA SER A 236 -10.14 -14.16 -8.07
C SER A 236 -9.54 -15.56 -8.28
N LYS A 237 -8.29 -15.78 -7.88
CA LYS A 237 -7.62 -17.07 -8.07
C LYS A 237 -8.16 -18.13 -7.10
N PRO A 238 -8.68 -19.28 -7.58
CA PRO A 238 -9.21 -20.34 -6.72
C PRO A 238 -8.20 -20.88 -5.71
N GLU A 239 -6.90 -20.83 -6.02
CA GLU A 239 -5.84 -21.30 -5.14
C GLU A 239 -5.74 -20.48 -3.83
N PHE A 240 -6.30 -19.28 -3.82
CA PHE A 240 -6.32 -18.40 -2.66
C PHE A 240 -7.65 -18.41 -1.92
N GLU A 241 -8.61 -19.22 -2.36
CA GLU A 241 -9.90 -19.37 -1.69
C GLU A 241 -9.70 -19.89 -0.26
N GLY A 242 -10.48 -19.34 0.67
CA GLY A 242 -10.44 -19.71 2.09
C GLY A 242 -9.35 -19.02 2.92
N VAL A 243 -8.44 -18.26 2.31
CA VAL A 243 -7.51 -17.40 3.06
C VAL A 243 -8.28 -16.18 3.59
N THR A 244 -8.23 -15.93 4.89
CA THR A 244 -8.99 -14.88 5.56
C THR A 244 -8.12 -14.02 6.48
N LYS A 245 -8.69 -12.96 7.05
CA LYS A 245 -8.02 -12.09 8.03
C LYS A 245 -7.46 -12.86 9.23
N THR A 246 -8.08 -13.98 9.64
CA THR A 246 -7.63 -14.76 10.81
C THR A 246 -6.33 -15.52 10.58
N ASP A 247 -5.94 -15.73 9.32
CA ASP A 247 -4.67 -16.35 8.96
C ASP A 247 -3.48 -15.41 9.15
N PHE A 248 -3.75 -14.12 9.34
CA PHE A 248 -2.73 -13.11 9.54
C PHE A 248 -2.70 -12.65 10.99
N LYS A 249 -1.49 -12.52 11.54
CA LYS A 249 -1.34 -11.86 12.82
C LYS A 249 -1.50 -10.37 12.62
N GLU A 250 -2.60 -9.83 13.13
CA GLU A 250 -2.84 -8.40 13.10
C GLU A 250 -1.80 -7.67 13.97
N ARG A 251 -1.09 -6.71 13.37
CA ARG A 251 -0.13 -5.86 14.07
C ARG A 251 -0.89 -4.90 14.96
N THR A 252 -0.85 -5.11 16.26
CA THR A 252 -1.40 -4.13 17.20
C THR A 252 -0.48 -2.93 17.24
N VAL A 253 -1.00 -1.77 16.81
CA VAL A 253 -0.33 -0.50 17.09
C VAL A 253 -0.44 -0.33 18.59
N ARG A 254 0.59 -0.75 19.33
CA ARG A 254 0.74 -0.31 20.70
C ARG A 254 0.75 1.20 20.59
N ALA A 255 -0.25 1.86 21.19
CA ALA A 255 -0.21 3.30 21.35
C ALA A 255 1.18 3.58 21.92
N SER A 256 2.06 4.16 21.10
CA SER A 256 3.36 4.59 21.56
C SER A 256 3.01 5.38 22.80
N LYS A 257 3.45 4.92 23.98
CA LYS A 257 3.19 5.62 25.23
C LYS A 257 3.66 7.02 24.91
N LYS A 258 2.73 7.96 24.70
CA LYS A 258 3.06 9.35 24.40
C LYS A 258 4.05 9.65 25.51
N GLN A 259 5.33 9.82 25.17
CA GLN A 259 6.31 10.12 26.20
C GLN A 259 5.70 11.29 26.92
N ALA A 260 5.39 11.11 28.21
CA ALA A 260 4.67 12.11 28.97
C ALA A 260 5.39 13.42 28.67
N LYS A 261 4.68 14.40 28.10
CA LYS A 261 5.31 15.66 27.68
C LYS A 261 6.17 16.09 28.86
N LYS A 262 7.50 16.11 28.68
CA LYS A 262 8.42 16.40 29.77
C LYS A 262 7.97 17.72 30.38
N THR A 263 7.76 17.75 31.70
CA THR A 263 7.40 19.03 32.33
C THR A 263 8.51 20.04 32.07
N PRO A 264 8.23 21.35 32.07
CA PRO A 264 9.28 22.36 31.96
C PRO A 264 10.44 22.13 32.94
N GLU A 265 10.18 21.61 34.15
CA GLU A 265 11.25 21.26 35.10
C GLU A 265 12.07 20.06 34.64
N GLN A 266 11.45 19.03 34.06
CA GLN A 266 12.18 17.87 33.51
C GLN A 266 13.06 18.28 32.34
N ILE A 267 12.57 19.17 31.47
CA ILE A 267 13.36 19.73 30.36
C ILE A 267 14.53 20.54 30.92
N LYS A 268 14.30 21.38 31.93
CA LYS A 268 15.34 22.18 32.58
C LYS A 268 16.41 21.31 33.27
N ALA A 269 16.00 20.30 34.02
CA ALA A 269 16.92 19.38 34.70
C ALA A 269 17.77 18.57 33.70
N GLU A 270 17.19 18.19 32.56
CA GLU A 270 17.90 17.53 31.48
C GLU A 270 18.90 18.47 30.79
N LEU A 271 18.52 19.74 30.56
CA LEU A 271 19.43 20.79 30.07
C LEU A 271 20.61 21.04 31.03
N GLU A 272 20.35 21.14 32.33
CA GLU A 272 21.41 21.30 33.35
C GLU A 272 22.35 20.09 33.38
N LYS A 273 21.82 18.88 33.21
CA LYS A 273 22.64 17.66 33.08
C LYS A 273 23.55 17.73 31.86
N TYR A 274 23.06 18.18 30.71
CA TYR A 274 23.88 18.36 29.51
C TYR A 274 24.92 19.47 29.67
N HIS A 275 24.56 20.60 30.30
CA HIS A 275 25.51 21.68 30.60
C HIS A 275 26.65 21.21 31.51
N THR A 276 26.36 20.34 32.47
CA THR A 276 27.36 19.78 33.40
C THR A 276 28.28 18.77 32.71
N GLN A 277 27.82 18.11 31.64
CA GLN A 277 28.57 17.12 30.88
C GLN A 277 29.34 17.71 29.69
N MET A 278 29.15 18.99 29.37
CA MET A 278 29.94 19.65 28.33
C MET A 278 31.35 19.96 28.86
N PHE A 279 32.33 19.22 28.33
CA PHE A 279 33.73 19.56 28.48
C PHE A 279 34.00 20.85 27.70
N THR A 280 34.23 21.95 28.43
CA THR A 280 34.70 23.19 27.82
C THR A 280 36.21 23.09 27.63
N SER A 281 36.66 23.07 26.39
CA SER A 281 38.08 23.32 26.11
C SER A 281 38.37 24.80 26.36
N ALA A 282 39.54 25.09 26.93
CA ALA A 282 39.96 26.46 27.18
C ALA A 282 39.93 27.25 25.86
N ARG A 283 39.23 28.38 25.85
CA ARG A 283 39.17 29.29 24.70
C ARG A 283 40.61 29.70 24.35
N PRO A 284 41.08 29.48 23.10
CA PRO A 284 42.42 29.88 22.72
C PRO A 284 42.54 31.40 22.87
N LYS A 285 43.58 31.84 23.57
CA LYS A 285 43.89 33.27 23.72
C LYS A 285 44.17 33.84 22.33
N LYS A 286 43.57 34.99 22.03
CA LYS A 286 43.94 35.75 20.83
C LYS A 286 45.43 36.06 20.94
N ALA A 287 46.20 35.68 19.93
CA ALA A 287 47.59 36.10 19.83
C ALA A 287 47.59 37.63 19.65
N GLY A 288 48.01 38.37 20.68
CA GLY A 288 48.18 39.83 20.61
C GLY A 288 47.70 40.66 21.81
N GLU A 289 47.34 40.07 22.96
CA GLU A 289 47.11 40.79 24.23
C GLU A 289 48.01 40.23 25.36
#